data_AF-B0C0F1-F1
#
_entry.id   AF-B0C0F1-F1
#
_cell.length_a   1.000
_cell.length_b   1.000
_cell.length_c   1.000
_cell.angle_alpha   90.00
_cell.angle_beta   90.00
_cell.angle_gamma   90.00
#
_symmetry.space_group_name_H-M   'P 1'
#
loop_
_entity.id
_entity.type
_entity.pdbx_description
1 polymer ?
#
loop_
_entity_poly.entity_id
_entity_poly.type
_entity_poly.pdbx_seq_one_letter_code
_entity_poly.pdbx_strand_id
1 'polypeptide(L)'
;MDADQETKTTANLDVSTETSGSLSPLSADDSTSIDVNEIGKQLRDFVDTFPKQVGETYSIYKKPLNLFLVISAAAVAAAVANGVLDVLNSIPFVAPLLELIGLGYSAWFAWNYLTYAEKRQQLVEDYRQLKAKVTGQS
;
A
#
# COMPACT_ATOMS: atom_id res chain seq x y z
N MET A 1 63.60 67.10 -30.49
CA MET A 1 63.26 66.37 -31.72
C MET A 1 63.67 64.92 -31.48
N ASP A 2 62.79 63.99 -31.84
CA ASP A 2 63.06 62.58 -32.22
C ASP A 2 63.64 61.56 -31.20
N ALA A 3 63.01 60.37 -31.22
CA ALA A 3 63.46 58.99 -30.90
C ALA A 3 64.33 58.72 -29.63
N ASP A 4 64.08 57.69 -28.80
CA ASP A 4 63.94 56.26 -29.17
C ASP A 4 63.16 55.38 -28.13
N GLN A 5 63.03 54.08 -28.40
CA GLN A 5 62.22 53.06 -27.68
C GLN A 5 62.95 52.29 -26.54
N GLU A 6 62.31 51.48 -25.68
CA GLU A 6 60.93 50.92 -25.70
C GLU A 6 60.05 51.35 -24.47
N THR A 7 59.79 50.64 -23.36
CA THR A 7 60.18 49.31 -22.85
C THR A 7 59.03 48.64 -22.07
N LYS A 8 58.81 47.34 -22.27
CA LYS A 8 57.65 46.55 -21.74
C LYS A 8 57.47 46.53 -20.20
N THR A 9 56.22 46.78 -19.77
CA THR A 9 55.41 45.83 -18.97
C THR A 9 53.93 46.22 -19.10
N THR A 10 53.17 45.44 -19.86
CA THR A 10 51.77 45.76 -20.18
C THR A 10 50.81 45.01 -19.26
N ALA A 11 50.26 45.69 -18.27
CA ALA A 11 49.12 45.19 -17.50
C ALA A 11 47.81 45.35 -18.31
N ASN A 12 47.60 44.49 -19.31
CA ASN A 12 46.39 44.53 -20.12
C ASN A 12 45.22 43.87 -19.36
N LEU A 13 44.34 44.68 -18.78
CA LEU A 13 43.05 44.22 -18.25
C LEU A 13 42.04 44.15 -19.40
N ASP A 14 42.17 43.12 -20.23
CA ASP A 14 41.25 42.88 -21.33
C ASP A 14 39.86 42.50 -20.78
N VAL A 15 38.87 43.37 -21.02
CA VAL A 15 37.48 43.13 -20.63
C VAL A 15 36.78 42.36 -21.75
N SER A 16 37.15 41.09 -21.91
CA SER A 16 36.46 40.12 -22.76
C SER A 16 35.03 39.85 -22.26
N THR A 17 34.12 40.76 -22.59
CA THR A 17 32.75 40.39 -22.99
C THR A 17 32.83 39.41 -24.18
N GLU A 18 31.77 38.64 -24.44
CA GLU A 18 31.76 37.54 -25.43
C GLU A 18 32.52 36.26 -25.03
N THR A 19 32.16 35.69 -23.88
CA THR A 19 32.05 34.21 -23.77
C THR A 19 30.81 33.85 -22.97
N SER A 20 29.67 33.81 -23.68
CA SER A 20 28.45 33.20 -23.14
C SER A 20 28.74 31.73 -22.87
N GLY A 21 28.44 31.26 -21.65
CA GLY A 21 28.71 29.88 -21.24
C GLY A 21 27.86 28.91 -22.05
N SER A 22 28.44 28.36 -23.12
CA SER A 22 27.72 27.44 -24.00
C SER A 22 27.29 26.22 -23.20
N LEU A 23 25.97 26.07 -23.03
CA LEU A 23 25.38 24.76 -22.81
C LEU A 23 25.94 23.84 -23.91
N SER A 24 26.48 22.69 -23.54
CA SER A 24 26.87 21.70 -24.53
C SER A 24 25.64 21.33 -25.34
N PRO A 25 25.61 21.53 -26.67
CA PRO A 25 24.52 20.98 -27.45
C PRO A 25 24.55 19.46 -27.25
N LEU A 26 23.42 18.89 -26.85
CA LEU A 26 23.21 17.46 -27.08
C LEU A 26 23.21 17.30 -28.60
N SER A 27 24.34 16.86 -29.15
CA SER A 27 24.38 16.30 -30.49
C SER A 27 23.35 15.18 -30.53
N ALA A 28 22.26 15.41 -31.26
CA ALA A 28 21.34 14.34 -31.61
C ALA A 28 22.13 13.37 -32.49
N ASP A 29 22.58 12.26 -31.90
CA ASP A 29 23.26 11.23 -32.64
C ASP A 29 22.24 10.52 -33.54
N ASP A 30 22.30 10.85 -34.83
CA ASP A 30 21.37 10.40 -35.86
C ASP A 30 21.65 8.94 -36.29
N SER A 31 22.07 8.10 -35.33
CA SER A 31 22.35 6.67 -35.53
C SER A 31 21.56 5.74 -34.61
N THR A 32 20.67 6.26 -33.76
CA THR A 32 19.64 5.43 -33.08
C THR A 32 18.40 5.25 -33.96
N SER A 33 18.59 4.67 -35.15
CA SER A 33 18.16 3.29 -35.39
C SER A 33 17.04 2.64 -34.56
N ILE A 34 15.87 3.24 -34.27
CA ILE A 34 14.82 2.57 -33.43
C ILE A 34 14.24 1.33 -34.16
N ASP A 35 14.91 0.20 -34.05
CA ASP A 35 14.45 -1.08 -34.58
C ASP A 35 13.38 -1.66 -33.65
N VAL A 36 12.12 -1.46 -34.05
CA VAL A 36 10.94 -2.01 -33.39
C VAL A 36 10.93 -3.55 -33.33
N ASN A 37 11.69 -4.24 -34.17
CA ASN A 37 11.91 -5.69 -34.10
C ASN A 37 12.88 -6.07 -32.98
N GLU A 38 13.88 -5.23 -32.67
CA GLU A 38 14.77 -5.46 -31.54
C GLU A 38 14.08 -5.10 -30.21
N ILE A 39 13.42 -3.94 -30.13
CA ILE A 39 12.60 -3.56 -28.97
C ILE A 39 11.49 -4.59 -28.73
N GLY A 40 10.87 -5.10 -29.81
CA GLY A 40 9.87 -6.16 -29.75
C GLY A 40 10.41 -7.47 -29.16
N LYS A 41 11.68 -7.83 -29.43
CA LYS A 41 12.35 -9.00 -28.82
C LYS A 41 12.73 -8.74 -27.37
N GLN A 42 13.36 -7.61 -27.06
CA GLN A 42 13.75 -7.25 -25.68
C GLN A 42 12.51 -7.20 -24.76
N LEU A 43 11.38 -6.67 -25.24
CA LEU A 43 10.11 -6.71 -24.51
C LEU A 43 9.55 -8.13 -24.40
N ARG A 44 9.74 -8.98 -25.41
CA ARG A 44 9.37 -10.42 -25.34
C ARG A 44 10.14 -11.14 -24.25
N ASP A 45 11.47 -11.03 -24.26
CA ASP A 45 12.36 -11.69 -23.30
C ASP A 45 12.10 -11.20 -21.88
N PHE A 46 11.80 -9.90 -21.71
CA PHE A 46 11.38 -9.35 -20.42
C PHE A 46 10.04 -9.93 -19.96
N VAL A 47 9.01 -9.93 -20.81
CA VAL A 47 7.67 -10.47 -20.50
C VAL A 47 7.68 -11.99 -20.28
N ASP A 48 8.53 -12.74 -20.97
CA ASP A 48 8.69 -14.18 -20.79
C ASP A 48 9.59 -14.53 -19.58
N THR A 49 10.37 -13.59 -19.06
CA THR A 49 11.22 -13.76 -17.86
C THR A 49 10.51 -13.32 -16.58
N PHE A 50 9.71 -12.26 -16.63
CA PHE A 50 8.91 -11.75 -15.51
C PHE A 50 8.10 -12.84 -14.76
N PRO A 51 7.26 -13.69 -15.40
CA PRO A 51 6.48 -14.73 -14.72
C PRO A 51 7.36 -15.77 -14.01
N LYS A 52 8.58 -16.01 -14.51
CA LYS A 52 9.54 -16.96 -13.92
C LYS A 52 10.09 -16.42 -12.59
N GLN A 53 10.33 -15.11 -12.47
CA GLN A 53 10.86 -14.48 -11.25
C GLN A 53 9.77 -14.12 -10.22
N VAL A 54 8.56 -13.73 -10.66
CA VAL A 54 7.46 -13.45 -9.71
C VAL A 54 6.85 -14.71 -9.12
N GLY A 55 7.03 -15.89 -9.73
CA GLY A 55 6.46 -17.16 -9.24
C GLY A 55 6.94 -17.55 -7.84
N GLU A 56 8.26 -17.58 -7.61
CA GLU A 56 8.84 -17.96 -6.32
C GLU A 56 8.60 -16.86 -5.26
N THR A 57 8.83 -15.60 -5.61
CA THR A 57 8.64 -14.47 -4.70
C THR A 57 7.18 -14.33 -4.26
N TYR A 58 6.20 -14.51 -5.16
CA TYR A 58 4.77 -14.51 -4.79
C TYR A 58 4.44 -15.61 -3.76
N SER A 59 5.08 -16.78 -3.85
CA SER A 59 4.90 -17.85 -2.85
C SER A 59 5.37 -17.42 -1.45
N ILE A 60 6.50 -16.72 -1.38
CA ILE A 60 7.06 -16.17 -0.13
C ILE A 60 6.16 -15.06 0.43
N TYR A 61 5.71 -14.13 -0.41
CA TYR A 61 4.93 -12.96 0.03
C TYR A 61 3.46 -13.26 0.35
N LYS A 62 2.86 -14.36 -0.12
CA LYS A 62 1.44 -14.71 0.19
C LYS A 62 1.08 -14.66 1.67
N LYS A 63 1.95 -15.16 2.56
CA LYS A 63 1.70 -15.19 4.01
C LYS A 63 1.69 -13.79 4.65
N PRO A 64 2.75 -12.96 4.52
CA PRO A 64 2.70 -11.59 5.03
C PRO A 64 1.69 -10.69 4.30
N LEU A 65 1.43 -10.92 3.00
CA LEU A 65 0.42 -10.15 2.24
C LEU A 65 -0.99 -10.39 2.77
N ASN A 66 -1.38 -11.64 3.04
CA ASN A 66 -2.67 -11.94 3.67
C ASN A 66 -2.78 -11.33 5.07
N LEU A 67 -1.69 -11.31 5.85
CA LEU A 67 -1.67 -10.65 7.16
C LEU A 67 -1.83 -9.13 7.02
N PHE A 68 -1.15 -8.49 6.07
CA PHE A 68 -1.32 -7.07 5.75
C PHE A 68 -2.74 -6.73 5.27
N LEU A 69 -3.36 -7.61 4.47
CA LEU A 69 -4.74 -7.46 4.02
C LEU A 69 -5.73 -7.55 5.20
N VAL A 70 -5.54 -8.52 6.12
CA VAL A 70 -6.38 -8.65 7.32
C VAL A 70 -6.18 -7.46 8.27
N ILE A 71 -4.95 -6.99 8.48
CA ILE A 71 -4.66 -5.84 9.35
C ILE A 71 -5.23 -4.54 8.76
N SER A 72 -5.09 -4.31 7.45
CA SER A 72 -5.65 -3.12 6.79
C SER A 72 -7.18 -3.17 6.75
N ALA A 73 -7.79 -4.33 6.47
CA ALA A 73 -9.24 -4.50 6.57
C ALA A 73 -9.76 -4.28 8.01
N ALA A 74 -9.05 -4.77 9.02
CA ALA A 74 -9.38 -4.52 10.43
C ALA A 74 -9.22 -3.04 10.81
N ALA A 75 -8.20 -2.34 10.31
CA ALA A 75 -8.03 -0.90 10.52
C ALA A 75 -9.14 -0.07 9.86
N VAL A 76 -9.54 -0.41 8.63
CA VAL A 76 -10.70 0.21 7.96
C VAL A 76 -11.99 -0.08 8.71
N ALA A 77 -12.21 -1.33 9.16
CA ALA A 77 -13.38 -1.69 9.96
C ALA A 77 -13.42 -0.93 11.30
N ALA A 78 -12.27 -0.74 11.97
CA ALA A 78 -12.16 0.05 13.18
C ALA A 78 -12.42 1.55 12.92
N ALA A 79 -11.94 2.11 11.81
CA ALA A 79 -12.22 3.50 11.44
C ALA A 79 -13.71 3.73 11.13
N VAL A 80 -14.36 2.80 10.42
CA VAL A 80 -15.81 2.82 10.17
C VAL A 80 -16.59 2.67 11.49
N ALA A 81 -16.20 1.73 12.36
CA ALA A 81 -16.82 1.54 13.66
C ALA A 81 -16.69 2.78 14.56
N ASN A 82 -15.55 3.48 14.51
CA ASN A 82 -15.34 4.74 15.23
C ASN A 82 -16.21 5.87 14.66
N GLY A 83 -16.33 5.99 13.33
CA GLY A 83 -17.22 6.96 12.69
C GLY A 83 -18.71 6.71 12.99
N VAL A 84 -19.12 5.43 13.08
CA VAL A 84 -20.44 5.07 13.59
C VAL A 84 -20.58 5.47 15.07
N LEU A 85 -19.60 5.09 15.91
CA LEU A 85 -19.64 5.36 17.34
C LEU A 85 -19.71 6.86 17.68
N ASP A 86 -19.05 7.72 16.90
CA ASP A 86 -19.12 9.19 17.04
C ASP A 86 -20.55 9.72 16.80
N VAL A 87 -21.22 9.23 15.76
CA VAL A 87 -22.64 9.53 15.49
C VAL A 87 -23.56 8.96 16.58
N LEU A 88 -23.29 7.75 17.08
CA LEU A 88 -24.10 7.16 18.16
C LEU A 88 -23.88 7.85 19.51
N ASN A 89 -22.65 8.29 19.81
CA ASN A 89 -22.29 9.06 21.01
C ASN A 89 -22.89 10.48 20.99
N SER A 90 -23.10 11.03 19.80
CA SER A 90 -23.86 12.28 19.60
C SER A 90 -25.37 12.13 19.93
N ILE A 91 -25.87 10.91 20.15
CA ILE A 91 -27.27 10.63 20.51
C ILE A 91 -27.32 10.03 21.93
N PRO A 92 -27.74 10.80 22.96
CA PRO A 92 -27.56 10.44 24.37
C PRO A 92 -28.29 9.17 24.84
N PHE A 93 -29.17 8.60 24.01
CA PHE A 93 -29.93 7.39 24.32
C PHE A 93 -29.38 6.11 23.69
N VAL A 94 -28.47 6.16 22.70
CA VAL A 94 -28.08 4.93 21.97
C VAL A 94 -27.26 3.99 22.85
N ALA A 95 -26.27 4.50 23.60
CA ALA A 95 -25.46 3.68 24.50
C ALA A 95 -26.32 2.92 25.55
N PRO A 96 -27.18 3.57 26.36
CA PRO A 96 -28.02 2.84 27.32
C PRO A 96 -29.08 1.95 26.67
N LEU A 97 -29.54 2.24 25.44
CA LEU A 97 -30.43 1.34 24.70
C LEU A 97 -29.70 0.06 24.25
N LEU A 98 -28.47 0.19 23.72
CA LEU A 98 -27.65 -0.97 23.34
C LEU A 98 -27.26 -1.81 24.56
N GLU A 99 -26.95 -1.17 25.70
CA GLU A 99 -26.72 -1.85 26.97
C GLU A 99 -27.98 -2.61 27.43
N LEU A 100 -29.15 -1.97 27.44
CA LEU A 100 -30.41 -2.60 27.83
C LEU A 100 -30.81 -3.77 26.90
N ILE A 101 -30.59 -3.63 25.59
CA ILE A 101 -30.82 -4.71 24.61
C ILE A 101 -29.83 -5.86 24.85
N GLY A 102 -28.56 -5.55 25.07
CA GLY A 102 -27.50 -6.54 25.35
C GLY A 102 -27.76 -7.32 26.64
N LEU A 103 -28.10 -6.63 27.73
CA LEU A 103 -28.46 -7.23 29.02
C LEU A 103 -29.76 -8.03 28.92
N GLY A 104 -30.80 -7.49 28.26
CA GLY A 104 -32.08 -8.17 28.06
C GLY A 104 -31.92 -9.46 27.26
N TYR A 105 -31.18 -9.43 26.15
CA TYR A 105 -30.90 -10.62 25.35
C TYR A 105 -30.00 -11.61 26.09
N SER A 106 -28.99 -11.15 26.84
CA SER A 106 -28.11 -12.02 27.64
C SER A 106 -28.87 -12.72 28.77
N ALA A 107 -29.77 -12.02 29.46
CA ALA A 107 -30.63 -12.58 30.50
C ALA A 107 -31.63 -13.58 29.93
N TRP A 108 -32.29 -13.24 28.81
CA TRP A 108 -33.18 -14.16 28.08
C TRP A 108 -32.43 -15.40 27.58
N PHE A 109 -31.24 -15.23 27.01
CA PHE A 109 -30.41 -16.32 26.52
C PHE A 109 -29.98 -17.24 27.66
N ALA A 110 -29.49 -16.70 28.78
CA ALA A 110 -29.16 -17.48 29.97
C ALA A 110 -30.38 -18.26 30.49
N TRP A 111 -31.52 -17.58 30.66
CA TRP A 111 -32.75 -18.23 31.13
C TRP A 111 -33.24 -19.34 30.21
N ASN A 112 -33.25 -19.11 28.89
CA ASN A 112 -33.78 -20.06 27.91
C ASN A 112 -32.81 -21.19 27.54
N TYR A 113 -31.51 -20.91 27.41
CA TYR A 113 -30.53 -21.89 26.92
C TYR A 113 -29.69 -22.55 28.00
N LEU A 114 -29.46 -21.92 29.16
CA LEU A 114 -28.65 -22.50 30.24
C LEU A 114 -29.50 -23.21 31.32
N THR A 115 -30.77 -22.83 31.50
CA THR A 115 -31.65 -23.53 32.47
C THR A 115 -32.00 -24.94 32.00
N TYR A 116 -32.54 -25.08 30.79
CA TYR A 116 -33.04 -26.36 30.28
C TYR A 116 -31.89 -27.27 29.82
N ALA A 117 -31.90 -28.54 30.23
CA ALA A 117 -30.83 -29.49 29.91
C ALA A 117 -30.74 -29.79 28.40
N GLU A 118 -31.89 -29.96 27.75
CA GLU A 118 -32.00 -30.18 26.30
C GLU A 118 -31.42 -29.00 25.51
N LYS A 119 -31.71 -27.76 25.93
CA LYS A 119 -31.21 -26.55 25.26
C LYS A 119 -29.71 -26.36 25.43
N ARG A 120 -29.15 -26.75 26.58
CA ARG A 120 -27.69 -26.83 26.78
C ARG A 120 -27.04 -27.85 25.84
N GLN A 121 -27.63 -29.04 25.71
CA GLN A 121 -27.11 -30.08 24.81
C GLN A 121 -27.17 -29.64 23.35
N GLN A 122 -28.32 -29.09 22.91
CA GLN A 122 -28.49 -28.52 21.56
C GLN A 122 -27.45 -27.43 21.27
N LEU A 123 -27.28 -26.46 22.18
CA LEU A 123 -26.31 -25.36 22.01
C LEU A 123 -24.85 -25.86 21.90
N VAL A 124 -24.47 -26.88 22.67
CA VAL A 124 -23.13 -27.48 22.61
C VAL A 124 -22.90 -28.23 21.29
N GLU A 125 -23.94 -28.88 20.76
CA GLU A 125 -23.88 -29.59 19.48
C GLU A 125 -23.84 -28.61 18.29
N ASP A 126 -24.70 -27.59 18.28
CA ASP A 126 -24.68 -26.51 17.29
C ASP A 126 -23.30 -25.82 17.26
N TYR A 127 -22.70 -25.56 18.43
CA TYR A 127 -21.35 -25.02 18.55
C TYR A 127 -20.26 -25.97 18.00
N ARG A 128 -20.38 -27.28 18.26
CA ARG A 128 -19.46 -28.29 17.68
C ARG A 128 -19.54 -28.31 16.16
N GLN A 129 -20.75 -28.30 15.60
CA GLN A 129 -20.96 -28.29 14.15
C GLN A 129 -20.50 -26.99 13.48
N LEU A 130 -20.66 -25.84 14.14
CA LEU A 130 -20.10 -24.58 13.66
C LEU A 130 -18.57 -24.60 13.68
N LYS A 131 -17.96 -25.08 14.76
CA LYS A 131 -16.50 -25.23 14.88
C LYS A 131 -15.94 -26.21 13.84
N ALA A 132 -16.62 -27.34 13.61
CA ALA A 132 -16.31 -28.30 12.55
C ALA A 132 -16.24 -27.61 11.18
N LYS A 133 -17.31 -26.92 10.78
CA LYS A 133 -17.41 -26.19 9.50
C LYS A 133 -16.34 -25.11 9.34
N VAL A 134 -16.01 -24.35 10.39
CA VAL A 134 -14.99 -23.28 10.33
C VAL A 134 -13.56 -23.84 10.33
N THR A 135 -13.32 -25.02 10.93
CA THR A 135 -11.99 -25.66 10.98
C THR A 135 -11.74 -26.71 9.90
N GLY A 136 -12.73 -26.99 9.03
CA GLY A 136 -12.63 -28.01 7.99
C GLY A 136 -12.66 -29.46 8.49
N GLN A 137 -13.04 -29.67 9.75
CA GLN A 137 -13.14 -31.00 10.37
C GLN A 137 -14.57 -31.52 10.22
N SER A 138 -14.88 -32.05 9.03
CA SER A 138 -16.15 -32.69 8.68
C SER A 138 -16.32 -34.07 9.32
#